data_AF-A0A5N5SVQ8-F1
#
_entry.id   AF-A0A5N5SVQ8-F1
#
_cell.length_a   1.000
_cell.length_b   1.000
_cell.length_c   1.000
_cell.angle_alpha   90.00
_cell.angle_beta   90.00
_cell.angle_gamma   90.00
#
_symmetry.space_group_name_H-M   'P 1'
#
loop_
_entity.id
_entity.type
_entity.pdbx_description
1 polymer ?
#
loop_
_entity_poly.entity_id
_entity_poly.type
_entity_poly.pdbx_seq_one_letter_code
_entity_poly.pdbx_strand_id
1 'polypeptide(L)'
;MKPLFVLLALVGFACCNPLRIPFGSVVGPSGYITPDGRNVQFTPDQVFTSAVSGPSGIVSTTGNNVQFYRKKRAANLVGPSGIVTSSGQNIQFKEAGTTILLEGPSGYILSDGTLVQKRSKRSITNPPAGTVFGPSGYVTPDGVQVQFTAEQAANFVLFGPSGVVTRDGNNVQFS
;
A
#
# COMPACT_ATOMS: atom_id res chain seq x y z
N MET A 1 41.88 -54.70 7.85
CA MET A 1 41.97 -53.49 7.01
C MET A 1 40.66 -52.72 7.19
N LYS A 2 40.69 -51.55 7.85
CA LYS A 2 39.51 -50.71 8.14
C LYS A 2 39.57 -49.48 7.22
N PRO A 3 38.55 -49.19 6.39
CA PRO A 3 38.55 -47.98 5.59
C PRO A 3 38.15 -46.78 6.45
N LEU A 4 39.03 -45.78 6.48
CA LEU A 4 38.83 -44.49 7.10
C LEU A 4 37.90 -43.66 6.19
N PHE A 5 36.66 -43.43 6.61
CA PHE A 5 35.75 -42.50 5.93
C PHE A 5 36.27 -41.07 6.12
N VAL A 6 36.85 -40.49 5.06
CA VAL A 6 37.16 -39.07 5.01
C VAL A 6 35.83 -38.32 4.83
N LEU A 7 35.29 -37.79 5.93
CA LEU A 7 34.18 -36.86 5.90
C LEU A 7 34.68 -35.54 5.31
N LEU A 8 34.49 -35.37 3.99
CA LEU A 8 34.68 -34.10 3.31
C LEU A 8 33.65 -33.11 3.86
N ALA A 9 34.04 -32.31 4.85
CA ALA A 9 33.23 -31.21 5.32
C ALA A 9 33.07 -30.23 4.16
N LEU A 10 31.88 -30.20 3.57
CA LEU A 10 31.40 -29.09 2.75
C LEU A 10 31.53 -27.83 3.61
N VAL A 11 32.61 -27.08 3.39
CA VAL A 11 32.70 -25.69 3.82
C VAL A 11 31.61 -24.98 3.04
N GLY A 12 30.46 -24.83 3.68
CA GLY A 12 29.36 -24.03 3.17
C GLY A 12 29.92 -22.67 2.85
N PHE A 13 30.01 -22.37 1.56
CA PHE A 13 30.17 -21.01 1.06
C PHE A 13 29.07 -20.20 1.73
N ALA A 14 29.44 -19.40 2.73
CA ALA A 14 28.56 -18.37 3.27
C ALA A 14 28.36 -17.39 2.12
N CYS A 15 27.34 -17.64 1.29
CA CYS A 15 26.86 -16.70 0.31
C CYS A 15 26.74 -15.37 1.02
N CYS A 16 27.58 -14.42 0.59
CA CYS A 16 27.62 -13.06 1.07
C CYS A 16 26.21 -12.48 0.92
N ASN A 17 25.43 -12.47 2.01
CA ASN A 17 24.11 -11.85 1.98
C ASN A 17 24.35 -10.35 1.85
N PRO A 18 23.95 -9.71 0.74
CA PRO A 18 24.22 -8.30 0.54
C PRO A 18 23.50 -7.51 1.64
N LEU A 19 24.22 -6.57 2.26
CA LEU A 19 23.67 -5.72 3.30
C LEU A 19 22.46 -4.98 2.74
N ARG A 20 21.27 -5.28 3.25
CA ARG A 20 20.01 -4.73 2.76
C ARG A 20 19.38 -3.87 3.85
N ILE A 21 19.55 -2.55 3.75
CA ILE A 21 19.02 -1.59 4.73
C ILE A 21 17.78 -0.90 4.15
N PRO A 22 16.61 -0.98 4.80
CA PRO A 22 15.40 -0.33 4.31
C PRO A 22 15.49 1.19 4.44
N PHE A 23 14.85 1.88 3.51
CA PHE A 23 14.73 3.34 3.55
C PHE A 23 14.03 3.82 4.83
N GLY A 24 14.58 4.85 5.47
CA GLY A 24 14.09 5.37 6.76
C GLY A 24 14.70 4.70 7.99
N SER A 25 15.69 3.82 7.81
CA SER A 25 16.45 3.25 8.95
C SER A 25 17.41 4.28 9.54
N VAL A 26 17.56 4.28 10.86
CA VAL A 26 18.62 5.03 11.55
C VAL A 26 19.87 4.18 11.60
N VAL A 27 20.95 4.64 11.00
CA VAL A 27 22.21 3.89 10.92
C VAL A 27 23.23 4.47 11.88
N GLY A 28 23.84 3.61 12.69
CA GLY A 28 24.98 3.92 13.53
C GLY A 28 26.22 3.10 13.13
N PRO A 29 27.35 3.31 13.82
CA PRO A 29 28.62 2.65 13.49
C PRO A 29 28.58 1.11 13.59
N SER A 30 27.73 0.58 14.45
CA SER A 30 27.66 -0.86 14.78
C SER A 30 26.39 -1.55 14.27
N GLY A 31 25.49 -0.84 13.60
CA GLY A 31 24.23 -1.41 13.14
C GLY A 31 23.21 -0.38 12.67
N TYR A 32 21.98 -0.82 12.50
CA TYR A 32 20.86 0.06 12.13
C TYR A 32 19.55 -0.36 12.81
N ILE A 33 18.68 0.63 13.00
CA ILE A 33 17.33 0.44 13.50
C ILE A 33 16.38 0.52 12.31
N THR A 34 15.63 -0.55 12.06
CA THR A 34 14.58 -0.57 11.03
C THR A 34 13.45 0.39 11.39
N PRO A 35 12.64 0.87 10.42
CA PRO A 35 11.45 1.69 10.69
C PRO A 35 10.46 1.03 11.66
N ASP A 36 10.43 -0.30 11.71
CA ASP A 36 9.60 -1.08 12.63
C ASP A 36 10.17 -1.16 14.06
N GLY A 37 11.29 -0.46 14.34
CA GLY A 37 11.91 -0.38 15.68
C GLY A 37 12.85 -1.53 16.04
N ARG A 38 13.11 -2.48 15.13
CA ARG A 38 14.04 -3.58 15.38
C ARG A 38 15.50 -3.13 15.20
N ASN A 39 16.35 -3.49 16.15
CA ASN A 39 17.79 -3.27 16.05
C ASN A 39 18.47 -4.44 15.31
N VAL A 40 19.30 -4.13 14.31
CA VAL A 40 20.11 -5.09 13.57
C VAL A 40 21.58 -4.70 13.70
N GLN A 41 22.39 -5.59 14.28
CA GLN A 41 23.83 -5.40 14.40
C GLN A 41 24.55 -5.86 13.13
N PHE A 42 25.59 -5.14 12.73
CA PHE A 42 26.44 -5.56 11.62
C PHE A 42 27.30 -6.76 12.03
N THR A 43 27.47 -7.73 11.12
CA THR A 43 28.47 -8.79 11.30
C THR A 43 29.89 -8.21 11.17
N PRO A 44 30.96 -8.88 11.68
CA PRO A 44 32.34 -8.39 11.56
C PRO A 44 32.75 -8.04 10.12
N ASP A 45 32.30 -8.83 9.15
CA ASP A 45 32.55 -8.62 7.72
C ASP A 45 31.73 -7.45 7.13
N GLN A 46 30.71 -7.01 7.87
CA GLN A 46 29.83 -5.88 7.57
C GLN A 46 30.12 -4.68 8.48
N VAL A 47 31.18 -4.69 9.29
CA VAL A 47 31.60 -3.51 10.05
C VAL A 47 32.16 -2.52 9.05
N PHE A 48 31.26 -1.74 8.46
CA PHE A 48 31.60 -0.62 7.62
C PHE A 48 32.10 0.48 8.57
N THR A 49 33.39 0.81 8.47
CA THR A 49 33.82 2.17 8.80
C THR A 49 33.08 3.09 7.84
N SER A 50 31.90 3.54 8.24
CA SER A 50 31.08 4.48 7.48
C SER A 50 31.85 5.79 7.39
N ALA A 51 32.31 6.14 6.19
CA ALA A 51 32.92 7.44 5.95
C ALA A 51 31.85 8.54 6.01
N VAL A 52 30.68 8.27 5.41
CA VAL A 52 29.51 9.15 5.42
C VAL A 52 28.22 8.32 5.39
N SER A 53 27.32 8.57 6.35
CA SER A 53 25.94 8.04 6.35
C SER A 53 24.97 9.17 5.97
N GLY A 54 24.32 9.04 4.83
CA GLY A 54 23.32 9.99 4.34
C GLY A 54 21.89 9.42 4.40
N PRO A 55 20.87 10.25 4.09
CA PRO A 55 19.47 9.83 4.09
C PRO A 55 19.13 8.73 3.06
N SER A 56 20.02 8.52 2.08
CA SER A 56 19.81 7.58 0.97
C SER A 56 20.72 6.34 1.01
N GLY A 57 21.75 6.33 1.85
CA GLY A 57 22.73 5.24 1.87
C GLY A 57 23.99 5.54 2.68
N ILE A 58 24.90 4.57 2.67
CA ILE A 58 26.16 4.60 3.40
C ILE A 58 27.31 4.41 2.40
N VAL A 59 28.32 5.28 2.51
CA VAL A 59 29.59 5.10 1.82
C VAL A 59 30.63 4.62 2.83
N SER A 60 31.21 3.46 2.57
CA SER A 60 32.31 2.88 3.35
C SER A 60 33.63 3.55 3.02
N THR A 61 34.56 3.60 3.98
CA THR A 61 35.97 3.98 3.72
C THR A 61 36.67 3.05 2.72
N THR A 62 36.16 1.83 2.53
CA THR A 62 36.65 0.86 1.54
C THR A 62 36.10 1.09 0.13
N GLY A 63 35.30 2.13 -0.09
CA GLY A 63 34.72 2.48 -1.39
C GLY A 63 33.40 1.78 -1.71
N ASN A 64 32.90 0.92 -0.82
CA ASN A 64 31.60 0.26 -1.00
C ASN A 64 30.45 1.22 -0.71
N ASN A 65 29.44 1.24 -1.60
CA ASN A 65 28.23 2.04 -1.44
C ASN A 65 27.01 1.15 -1.21
N VAL A 66 26.38 1.28 -0.05
CA VAL A 66 25.12 0.59 0.28
C VAL A 66 23.97 1.58 0.19
N GLN A 67 23.12 1.43 -0.83
CA GLN A 67 21.92 2.25 -0.99
C GLN A 67 20.75 1.68 -0.21
N PHE A 68 19.98 2.56 0.43
CA PHE A 68 18.76 2.16 1.12
C PHE A 68 17.67 1.78 0.13
N TYR A 69 17.09 0.60 0.29
CA TYR A 69 16.05 0.13 -0.61
C TYR A 69 14.67 0.55 -0.12
N ARG A 70 13.80 0.92 -1.07
CA ARG A 70 12.36 1.04 -0.80
C ARG A 70 11.68 -0.27 -1.17
N LYS A 71 10.65 -0.64 -0.41
CA LYS A 71 9.72 -1.70 -0.83
C LYS A 71 9.06 -1.27 -2.14
N LYS A 72 9.12 -2.10 -3.18
CA LYS A 72 8.44 -1.82 -4.45
C LYS A 72 6.94 -1.66 -4.16
N ARG A 73 6.33 -0.57 -4.67
CA ARG A 73 4.87 -0.38 -4.62
C ARG A 73 4.21 -1.49 -5.45
N ALA A 74 2.97 -1.86 -5.11
CA ALA A 74 2.21 -2.86 -5.87
C ALA A 74 2.10 -2.40 -7.33
N ALA A 75 2.65 -3.20 -8.24
CA ALA A 75 2.52 -2.98 -9.68
C ALA A 75 1.18 -3.54 -10.18
N ASN A 76 0.64 -2.95 -11.24
CA ASN A 76 -0.53 -3.52 -11.92
C ASN A 76 -0.13 -4.85 -12.57
N LEU A 77 -0.95 -5.89 -12.40
CA LEU A 77 -0.73 -7.18 -13.06
C LEU A 77 -1.41 -7.14 -14.43
N VAL A 78 -0.63 -7.17 -15.50
CA VAL A 78 -1.15 -7.14 -16.88
C VAL A 78 -1.02 -8.54 -17.47
N GLY A 79 -2.17 -9.17 -17.73
CA GLY A 79 -2.27 -10.43 -18.45
C GLY A 79 -2.76 -10.23 -19.89
N PRO A 80 -2.75 -11.29 -20.72
CA PRO A 80 -3.17 -11.22 -22.12
C PRO A 80 -4.65 -10.82 -22.30
N SER A 81 -5.47 -10.96 -21.25
CA SER A 81 -6.91 -10.70 -21.27
C SER A 81 -7.35 -9.53 -20.38
N GLY A 82 -6.42 -8.88 -19.66
CA GLY A 82 -6.82 -7.77 -18.79
C GLY A 82 -5.76 -7.32 -17.79
N ILE A 83 -6.14 -6.33 -16.99
CA ILE A 83 -5.30 -5.69 -15.96
C ILE A 83 -5.98 -5.85 -14.61
N VAL A 84 -5.25 -6.39 -13.63
CA VAL A 84 -5.60 -6.23 -12.22
C VAL A 84 -4.84 -5.03 -11.70
N THR A 85 -5.55 -3.94 -11.42
CA THR A 85 -4.94 -2.74 -10.87
C THR A 85 -4.44 -2.97 -9.45
N SER A 86 -3.49 -2.16 -8.99
CA SER A 86 -3.06 -2.14 -7.58
C SER A 86 -4.18 -1.87 -6.57
N SER A 87 -5.33 -1.33 -7.01
CA SER A 87 -6.55 -1.13 -6.22
C SER A 87 -7.50 -2.34 -6.22
N GLY A 88 -7.15 -3.42 -6.93
CA GLY A 88 -7.97 -4.63 -7.05
C GLY A 88 -9.07 -4.58 -8.12
N GLN A 89 -9.09 -3.54 -8.98
CA GLN A 89 -10.03 -3.48 -10.08
C GLN A 89 -9.53 -4.39 -11.21
N ASN A 90 -10.40 -5.30 -11.67
CA ASN A 90 -10.15 -6.09 -12.87
C ASN A 90 -10.68 -5.34 -14.10
N ILE A 91 -9.82 -5.06 -15.05
CA ILE A 91 -10.14 -4.42 -16.34
C ILE A 91 -9.93 -5.48 -17.41
N GLN A 92 -11.00 -6.00 -18.00
CA GLN A 92 -10.92 -6.98 -19.07
C GLN A 92 -10.73 -6.29 -20.43
N PHE A 93 -9.79 -6.79 -21.23
CA PHE A 93 -9.61 -6.34 -22.61
C PHE A 93 -10.73 -6.89 -23.50
N LYS A 94 -11.18 -6.07 -24.46
CA LYS A 94 -12.19 -6.49 -25.44
C LYS A 94 -11.61 -7.43 -26.49
N GLU A 95 -10.34 -7.25 -26.81
CA GLU A 95 -9.59 -8.03 -27.78
C GLU A 95 -8.40 -8.71 -27.11
N ALA A 96 -7.99 -9.86 -27.63
CA ALA A 96 -6.84 -10.59 -27.10
C ALA A 96 -5.53 -9.92 -27.55
N GLY A 97 -4.60 -9.70 -26.62
CA GLY A 97 -3.29 -9.12 -26.93
C GLY A 97 -3.20 -7.59 -26.83
N THR A 98 -4.25 -6.92 -26.36
CA THR A 98 -4.20 -5.48 -26.06
C THR A 98 -3.19 -5.20 -24.95
N THR A 99 -2.35 -4.18 -25.13
CA THR A 99 -1.34 -3.76 -24.16
C THR A 99 -1.58 -2.33 -23.69
N ILE A 100 -0.99 -1.95 -22.55
CA ILE A 100 -1.03 -0.56 -22.09
C ILE A 100 0.00 0.22 -22.89
N LEU A 101 -0.48 1.16 -23.72
CA LEU A 101 0.37 2.07 -24.49
C LEU A 101 0.91 3.21 -23.61
N LEU A 102 0.04 3.78 -22.76
CA LEU A 102 0.41 4.84 -21.82
C LEU A 102 -0.37 4.71 -20.51
N GLU A 103 0.35 4.73 -19.39
CA GLU A 103 -0.25 4.84 -18.07
C GLU A 103 -0.20 6.29 -17.59
N GLY A 104 -1.36 6.93 -17.52
CA GLY A 104 -1.54 8.26 -16.96
C GLY A 104 -1.99 8.25 -15.50
N PRO A 105 -1.95 9.42 -14.82
CA PRO A 105 -2.52 9.59 -13.48
C PRO A 105 -4.01 9.23 -13.43
N SER A 106 -4.74 9.60 -14.48
CA SER A 106 -6.20 9.49 -14.55
C SER A 106 -6.72 8.25 -15.29
N GLY A 107 -5.86 7.49 -15.97
CA GLY A 107 -6.32 6.39 -16.83
C GLY A 107 -5.21 5.66 -17.57
N TYR A 108 -5.61 4.63 -18.31
CA TYR A 108 -4.77 3.85 -19.21
C TYR A 108 -5.21 4.11 -20.65
N ILE A 109 -4.25 4.30 -21.54
CA ILE A 109 -4.44 4.24 -22.99
C ILE A 109 -4.03 2.86 -23.43
N LEU A 110 -4.95 2.13 -24.04
CA LEU A 110 -4.72 0.79 -24.57
C LEU A 110 -4.30 0.85 -26.05
N SER A 111 -3.60 -0.19 -26.51
CA SER A 111 -3.12 -0.28 -27.90
C SER A 111 -4.23 -0.35 -28.95
N ASP A 112 -5.45 -0.72 -28.53
CA ASP A 112 -6.68 -0.71 -29.35
C ASP A 112 -7.31 0.69 -29.46
N GLY A 113 -6.68 1.72 -28.87
CA GLY A 113 -7.19 3.09 -28.83
C GLY A 113 -8.23 3.34 -27.75
N THR A 114 -8.57 2.34 -26.92
CA THR A 114 -9.52 2.53 -25.83
C THR A 114 -8.90 3.25 -24.65
N LEU A 115 -9.70 4.11 -24.02
CA LEU A 115 -9.32 4.90 -22.85
C LEU A 115 -10.02 4.33 -21.62
N VAL A 116 -9.26 3.72 -20.72
CA VAL A 116 -9.80 3.20 -19.46
C VAL A 116 -9.52 4.19 -18.33
N GLN A 117 -10.55 4.85 -17.82
CA GLN A 117 -10.38 5.78 -16.71
C GLN A 117 -10.16 5.03 -15.39
N LYS A 118 -9.15 5.46 -14.62
CA LYS A 118 -8.94 5.02 -13.23
C LYS A 118 -10.05 5.64 -12.40
N ARG A 119 -11.07 4.83 -12.07
CA ARG A 119 -12.19 5.28 -11.24
C ARG A 119 -11.69 5.47 -9.80
N SER A 120 -11.80 6.69 -9.26
CA SER A 120 -11.76 6.88 -7.81
C SER A 120 -13.01 6.22 -7.21
N LYS A 121 -12.84 5.50 -6.09
CA LYS A 121 -13.98 4.93 -5.36
C LYS A 121 -14.87 6.08 -4.91
N ARG A 122 -15.94 6.35 -5.66
CA ARG A 122 -17.02 7.22 -5.20
C ARG A 122 -17.77 6.44 -4.13
N SER A 123 -17.83 6.96 -2.91
CA SER A 123 -18.90 6.54 -1.99
C SER A 123 -20.20 6.77 -2.75
N ILE A 124 -21.00 5.72 -2.91
CA ILE A 124 -22.39 5.91 -3.30
C ILE A 124 -23.01 6.60 -2.09
N THR A 125 -23.17 7.91 -2.14
CA THR A 125 -23.91 8.66 -1.14
C THR A 125 -25.37 8.31 -1.36
N ASN A 126 -25.83 7.28 -0.67
CA ASN A 126 -27.24 7.10 -0.38
C ASN A 126 -27.41 7.56 1.07
N PRO A 127 -28.09 8.70 1.31
CA PRO A 127 -28.83 9.53 0.36
C PRO A 127 -27.93 10.53 -0.43
N PRO A 128 -28.44 11.13 -1.53
CA PRO A 128 -27.66 12.00 -2.43
C PRO A 128 -26.94 13.16 -1.74
N ALA A 129 -25.84 13.64 -2.35
CA ALA A 129 -25.13 14.83 -1.87
C ALA A 129 -26.07 16.05 -1.84
N GLY A 130 -26.08 16.78 -0.74
CA GLY A 130 -27.01 17.89 -0.50
C GLY A 130 -28.28 17.52 0.27
N THR A 131 -28.42 16.27 0.72
CA THR A 131 -29.47 15.88 1.66
C THR A 131 -29.30 16.58 3.01
N VAL A 132 -30.37 17.24 3.48
CA VAL A 132 -30.40 17.88 4.80
C VAL A 132 -30.97 16.89 5.80
N PHE A 133 -30.20 16.57 6.84
CA PHE A 133 -30.59 15.65 7.90
C PHE A 133 -31.08 16.39 9.13
N GLY A 134 -32.15 15.88 9.72
CA GLY A 134 -32.67 16.31 11.03
C GLY A 134 -32.92 15.11 11.95
N PRO A 135 -33.30 15.36 13.21
CA PRO A 135 -33.49 14.30 14.21
C PRO A 135 -34.61 13.30 13.84
N SER A 136 -35.61 13.76 13.07
CA SER A 136 -36.79 12.98 12.69
C SER A 136 -36.76 12.44 11.27
N GLY A 137 -35.80 12.86 10.43
CA GLY A 137 -35.79 12.47 9.02
C GLY A 137 -34.76 13.22 8.20
N TYR A 138 -34.86 13.12 6.88
CA TYR A 138 -34.04 13.88 5.95
C TYR A 138 -34.83 14.37 4.74
N VAL A 139 -34.33 15.43 4.11
CA VAL A 139 -34.91 16.01 2.88
C VAL A 139 -33.90 15.83 1.75
N THR A 140 -34.31 15.15 0.68
CA THR A 140 -33.46 15.01 -0.52
C THR A 140 -33.35 16.33 -1.27
N PRO A 141 -32.31 16.52 -2.12
CA PRO A 141 -32.21 17.69 -2.98
C PRO A 141 -33.43 17.90 -3.89
N ASP A 142 -34.14 16.80 -4.20
CA ASP A 142 -35.38 16.80 -4.99
C ASP A 142 -36.61 17.26 -4.19
N GLY A 143 -36.44 17.62 -2.91
CA GLY A 143 -37.50 18.12 -2.03
C GLY A 143 -38.35 17.02 -1.40
N VAL A 144 -37.96 15.75 -1.51
CA VAL A 144 -38.69 14.64 -0.89
C VAL A 144 -38.29 14.52 0.57
N GLN A 145 -39.28 14.56 1.47
CA GLN A 145 -39.08 14.33 2.88
C GLN A 145 -39.26 12.85 3.22
N VAL A 146 -38.22 12.25 3.82
CA VAL A 146 -38.26 10.89 4.35
C VAL A 146 -38.19 10.97 5.87
N GLN A 147 -39.24 10.47 6.55
CA GLN A 147 -39.29 10.39 8.01
C GLN A 147 -38.67 9.07 8.47
N PHE A 148 -37.89 9.11 9.55
CA PHE A 148 -37.36 7.92 10.19
C PHE A 148 -38.47 7.20 10.97
N THR A 149 -38.39 5.87 11.02
CA THR A 149 -39.24 5.11 11.96
C THR A 149 -38.82 5.41 13.40
N ALA A 150 -39.72 5.20 14.37
CA ALA A 150 -39.42 5.42 15.78
C ALA A 150 -38.18 4.62 16.26
N GLU A 151 -38.01 3.42 15.72
CA GLU A 151 -36.86 2.55 16.01
C GLU A 151 -35.55 3.11 15.45
N GLN A 152 -35.58 3.64 14.23
CA GLN A 152 -34.40 4.27 13.60
C GLN A 152 -34.01 5.56 14.34
N ALA A 153 -34.99 6.40 14.66
CA ALA A 153 -34.77 7.65 15.41
C ALA A 153 -34.18 7.38 16.80
N ALA A 154 -34.67 6.35 17.49
CA ALA A 154 -34.15 5.94 18.80
C ALA A 154 -32.73 5.34 18.73
N ASN A 155 -32.27 4.88 17.56
CA ASN A 155 -30.93 4.34 17.41
C ASN A 155 -29.86 5.43 17.18
N PHE A 156 -30.24 6.64 16.78
CA PHE A 156 -29.28 7.72 16.60
C PHE A 156 -28.79 8.30 17.94
N VAL A 157 -27.48 8.42 18.09
CA VAL A 157 -26.81 8.96 19.29
C VAL A 157 -26.43 10.41 19.08
N LEU A 158 -25.81 10.72 17.96
CA LEU A 158 -25.26 12.04 17.66
C LEU A 158 -25.43 12.37 16.19
N PHE A 159 -26.02 13.54 15.93
CA PHE A 159 -26.08 14.16 14.60
C PHE A 159 -24.99 15.22 14.52
N GLY A 160 -24.00 15.00 13.66
CA GLY A 160 -22.94 15.95 13.35
C GLY A 160 -23.10 16.53 11.94
N PRO A 161 -22.38 17.63 11.62
CA PRO A 161 -22.42 18.24 10.28
C PRO A 161 -21.95 17.29 9.16
N SER A 162 -21.24 16.21 9.51
CA SER A 162 -20.65 15.26 8.56
C SER A 162 -21.17 13.83 8.70
N GLY A 163 -22.14 13.55 9.59
CA GLY A 163 -22.68 12.20 9.74
C GLY A 163 -23.50 11.96 11.00
N VAL A 164 -24.01 10.73 11.13
CA VAL A 164 -24.75 10.24 12.31
C VAL A 164 -24.08 9.00 12.89
N VAL A 165 -23.93 8.99 14.21
CA VAL A 165 -23.46 7.82 14.96
C VAL A 165 -24.68 7.09 15.52
N THR A 166 -24.78 5.78 15.29
CA THR A 166 -25.85 4.93 15.86
C THR A 166 -25.39 4.26 17.16
N ARG A 167 -26.35 3.82 17.99
CA ARG A 167 -26.08 3.09 19.25
C ARG A 167 -25.41 1.75 18.99
N ASP A 168 -25.65 1.16 17.82
CA ASP A 168 -25.02 -0.08 17.36
C ASP A 168 -23.53 0.07 16.99
N GLY A 169 -22.97 1.29 17.10
CA GLY A 169 -21.56 1.56 16.78
C GLY A 169 -21.28 1.77 15.29
N ASN A 170 -22.32 1.90 14.45
CA ASN A 170 -22.16 2.24 13.04
C ASN A 170 -22.10 3.77 12.87
N ASN A 171 -21.29 4.23 11.92
CA ASN A 171 -21.19 5.64 11.55
C ASN A 171 -21.66 5.84 10.11
N VAL A 172 -22.71 6.64 9.93
CA VAL A 172 -23.25 7.01 8.63
C VAL A 172 -22.69 8.38 8.26
N GLN A 173 -21.78 8.43 7.30
CA GLN A 173 -21.16 9.67 6.85
C GLN A 173 -22.03 10.38 5.82
N PHE A 174 -22.26 11.69 6.02
CA PHE A 174 -22.81 12.59 5.01
C PHE A 174 -21.67 13.00 4.07
N SER A 175 -21.86 12.86 2.76
CA SER A 175 -20.91 13.30 1.73
C SER A 175 -21.48 14.39 0.85
#